data_AF-A0A7S4NR46-F1
#
_entry.id   AF-A0A7S4NR46-F1
#
_cell.length_a   1.000
_cell.length_b   1.000
_cell.length_c   1.000
_cell.angle_alpha   90.00
_cell.angle_beta   90.00
_cell.angle_gamma   90.00
#
_symmetry.space_group_name_H-M   'P 1'
#
loop_
_entity.id
_entity.type
_entity.pdbx_description
1 polymer ?
#
loop_
_entity_poly.entity_id
_entity_poly.type
_entity_poly.pdbx_seq_one_letter_code
_entity_poly.pdbx_strand_id
1 'polypeptide(L)'
;NSEGSRALKKKGTVSPPQRGDKSHKYEYTVGEETKELSEDERVAFMVQEIDEECSVVPVGSFVLNSSQRVIVNPYYKGLDLSAAVRLDSYMHLRKPRTTPALPVAERSALKKSTQFLDFIANDQPKGCWSLKHDPSSSLVVLRSLSFPGFVHFN
;
A
#
# COMPACT_ATOMS: atom_id res chain seq x y z
N ASN A 1 -19.06 -0.32 26.02
CA ASN A 1 -18.25 0.71 25.34
C ASN A 1 -17.01 0.03 24.80
N SER A 2 -17.10 -0.54 23.59
CA SER A 2 -16.71 0.09 22.30
C SER A 2 -15.17 0.16 22.23
N GLU A 3 -14.44 -0.46 21.31
CA GLU A 3 -14.63 -0.65 19.87
C GLU A 3 -13.87 -1.93 19.47
N GLY A 4 -14.39 -2.80 18.60
CA GLY A 4 -14.31 -2.57 17.16
C GLY A 4 -13.13 -3.28 16.46
N SER A 5 -12.59 -4.39 16.98
CA SER A 5 -11.67 -5.24 16.19
C SER A 5 -12.47 -6.09 15.21
N ARG A 6 -12.84 -5.51 14.06
CA ARG A 6 -13.37 -6.25 12.89
C ARG A 6 -12.21 -7.00 12.22
N ALA A 7 -11.68 -8.00 12.92
CA ALA A 7 -10.87 -9.03 12.28
C ALA A 7 -11.82 -9.81 11.36
N LEU A 8 -11.70 -9.60 10.06
CA LEU A 8 -12.32 -10.44 9.03
C LEU A 8 -11.86 -11.87 9.30
N LYS A 9 -12.70 -12.66 9.97
CA LYS A 9 -12.47 -14.09 10.20
C LYS A 9 -12.37 -14.74 8.83
N LYS A 10 -11.19 -15.27 8.51
CA LYS A 10 -10.89 -16.01 7.30
C LYS A 10 -11.76 -17.28 7.29
N LYS A 11 -12.96 -17.20 6.71
CA LYS A 11 -13.80 -18.34 6.34
C LYS A 11 -14.18 -18.18 4.87
N GLY A 12 -13.77 -19.16 4.08
CA GLY A 12 -13.79 -19.13 2.63
C GLY A 12 -12.37 -19.26 2.12
N THR A 13 -11.92 -20.49 1.90
CA THR A 13 -10.81 -20.73 0.98
C THR A 13 -11.35 -20.41 -0.39
N VAL A 14 -11.26 -19.14 -0.81
CA VAL A 14 -11.56 -18.77 -2.20
C VAL A 14 -10.38 -19.28 -3.01
N SER A 15 -10.50 -20.53 -3.47
CA SER A 15 -9.56 -21.12 -4.40
C SER A 15 -9.53 -20.23 -5.65
N PRO A 16 -8.35 -19.74 -6.10
CA PRO A 16 -8.29 -18.97 -7.34
C PRO A 16 -8.85 -19.85 -8.46
N PRO A 17 -9.66 -19.30 -9.39
CA PRO A 17 -10.14 -20.10 -10.49
C PRO A 17 -8.93 -20.41 -11.35
N GLN A 18 -8.75 -21.69 -11.66
CA GLN A 18 -7.60 -22.14 -12.44
C GLN A 18 -7.64 -21.66 -13.91
N ARG A 19 -8.69 -20.94 -14.35
CA ARG A 19 -8.99 -20.75 -15.77
C ARG A 19 -9.31 -19.33 -16.27
N GLY A 20 -9.40 -18.33 -15.40
CA GLY A 20 -9.67 -16.94 -15.82
C GLY A 20 -11.02 -16.73 -16.53
N ASP A 21 -12.02 -17.57 -16.26
CA ASP A 21 -13.38 -17.42 -16.80
C ASP A 21 -14.15 -16.38 -15.98
N LYS A 22 -14.47 -15.25 -16.61
CA LYS A 22 -15.19 -14.13 -15.99
C LYS A 22 -16.59 -14.51 -15.49
N SER A 23 -17.22 -15.52 -16.10
CA SER A 23 -18.60 -15.92 -15.79
C SER A 23 -18.68 -16.82 -14.56
N HIS A 24 -17.53 -17.25 -14.03
CA HIS A 24 -17.49 -18.11 -12.86
C HIS A 24 -18.02 -17.37 -11.62
N LYS A 25 -18.82 -18.08 -10.82
CA LYS A 25 -19.44 -17.56 -9.61
C LYS A 25 -18.94 -18.32 -8.38
N TYR A 26 -18.60 -17.57 -7.35
CA TYR A 26 -18.23 -18.06 -6.03
C TYR A 26 -19.39 -17.90 -5.08
N GLU A 27 -19.69 -18.94 -4.32
CA GLU A 27 -20.59 -18.85 -3.17
C GLU A 27 -19.77 -18.74 -1.89
N TYR A 28 -20.14 -17.80 -1.03
CA TYR A 28 -19.51 -17.63 0.27
C TYR A 28 -20.56 -17.29 1.33
N THR A 29 -20.31 -17.72 2.56
CA THR A 29 -21.22 -17.52 3.69
C THR A 29 -20.68 -16.44 4.62
N VAL A 30 -21.50 -15.42 4.87
CA VAL A 30 -21.20 -14.37 5.84
C VAL A 30 -22.23 -14.46 6.96
N GLY A 31 -21.86 -15.17 8.04
CA GLY A 31 -22.83 -15.50 9.09
C GLY A 31 -23.80 -16.57 8.61
N GLU A 32 -25.09 -16.24 8.55
CA GLU A 32 -26.16 -17.12 8.08
C GLU A 32 -26.58 -16.83 6.62
N GLU A 33 -26.09 -15.74 6.03
CA GLU A 33 -26.41 -15.37 4.64
C GLU A 33 -25.40 -15.99 3.65
N THR A 34 -25.92 -16.67 2.63
CA THR A 34 -25.16 -17.08 1.45
C THR A 34 -25.17 -15.95 0.42
N LYS A 35 -23.99 -15.57 -0.06
CA LYS A 35 -23.79 -14.54 -1.09
C LYS A 35 -23.02 -15.11 -2.27
N GLU A 36 -23.29 -14.54 -3.44
CA GLU A 36 -22.56 -14.81 -4.67
C GLU A 36 -21.55 -13.69 -4.93
N LEU A 37 -20.41 -14.03 -5.50
CA LEU A 37 -19.36 -13.11 -5.99
C LEU A 37 -18.89 -13.63 -7.35
N SER A 38 -18.93 -12.81 -8.40
CA SER A 38 -18.39 -13.22 -9.70
C SER A 38 -16.87 -13.10 -9.76
N GLU A 39 -16.24 -13.83 -10.70
CA GLU A 39 -14.79 -13.84 -10.83
C GLU A 39 -14.21 -12.46 -11.19
N ASP A 40 -14.93 -11.68 -12.01
CA ASP A 40 -14.53 -10.31 -12.32
C ASP A 40 -14.55 -9.39 -11.09
N GLU A 41 -15.56 -9.49 -10.23
CA GLU A 41 -15.64 -8.77 -8.95
C GLU A 41 -14.51 -9.19 -8.01
N ARG A 42 -14.25 -10.50 -7.89
CA ARG A 42 -13.18 -11.03 -7.06
C ARG A 42 -11.81 -10.50 -7.51
N VAL A 43 -11.54 -10.52 -8.81
CA VAL A 43 -10.28 -10.01 -9.39
C VAL A 43 -10.19 -8.49 -9.21
N ALA A 44 -11.26 -7.75 -9.47
CA ALA A 44 -11.28 -6.30 -9.28
C ALA A 44 -10.96 -5.92 -7.83
N PHE A 45 -11.57 -6.62 -6.85
CA PHE A 45 -11.29 -6.44 -5.44
C PHE A 45 -9.83 -6.77 -5.09
N MET A 46 -9.30 -7.86 -5.62
CA MET A 46 -7.90 -8.25 -5.40
C MET A 46 -6.91 -7.24 -5.99
N VAL A 47 -7.17 -6.71 -7.18
CA VAL A 47 -6.34 -5.66 -7.79
C VAL A 47 -6.39 -4.39 -6.96
N GLN A 48 -7.59 -3.99 -6.50
CA GLN A 48 -7.74 -2.84 -5.63
C GLN A 48 -7.00 -3.02 -4.29
N GLU A 49 -7.10 -4.20 -3.68
CA GLU A 49 -6.40 -4.52 -2.43
C GLU A 49 -4.87 -4.45 -2.61
N ILE A 50 -4.36 -5.00 -3.71
CA ILE A 50 -2.93 -4.92 -4.03
C ILE A 50 -2.49 -3.47 -4.26
N ASP A 51 -3.26 -2.68 -5.01
CA ASP A 51 -2.92 -1.28 -5.28
C ASP A 51 -2.93 -0.45 -4.00
N GLU A 52 -3.94 -0.61 -3.14
CA GLU A 52 -4.03 0.09 -1.86
C GLU A 52 -2.92 -0.32 -0.87
N GLU A 53 -2.50 -1.58 -0.85
CA GLU A 53 -1.50 -2.08 0.12
C GLU A 53 -0.06 -2.01 -0.39
N CYS A 54 0.17 -1.90 -1.71
CA CYS A 54 1.52 -1.98 -2.27
C CYS A 54 1.94 -0.79 -3.12
N SER A 55 1.03 0.06 -3.61
CA SER A 55 1.41 1.20 -4.43
C SER A 55 2.26 2.18 -3.60
N VAL A 56 3.53 2.35 -3.98
CA VAL A 56 4.52 3.10 -3.20
C VAL A 56 5.23 4.14 -4.05
N VAL A 57 5.59 5.24 -3.40
CA VAL A 57 6.29 6.37 -4.01
C VAL A 57 7.40 6.88 -3.11
N PRO A 58 8.51 7.37 -3.67
CA PRO A 58 9.54 8.05 -2.90
C PRO A 58 9.02 9.34 -2.24
N VAL A 59 9.53 9.66 -1.06
CA VAL A 59 9.22 10.93 -0.37
C VAL A 59 9.65 12.11 -1.24
N GLY A 60 8.74 13.06 -1.43
CA GLY A 60 8.97 14.26 -2.23
C GLY A 60 8.72 14.11 -3.73
N SER A 61 8.40 12.91 -4.23
CA SER A 61 7.96 12.72 -5.62
C SER A 61 6.58 13.35 -5.90
N PHE A 62 5.75 13.45 -4.86
CA PHE A 62 4.49 14.19 -4.87
C PHE A 62 4.51 15.30 -3.82
N VAL A 63 3.75 16.36 -4.08
CA VAL A 63 3.55 17.47 -3.16
C VAL A 63 2.07 17.82 -3.02
N LEU A 64 1.71 18.28 -1.83
CA LEU A 64 0.41 18.86 -1.54
C LEU A 64 0.44 20.36 -1.84
N ASN A 65 -0.35 20.80 -2.81
CA ASN A 65 -0.41 22.23 -3.16
C ASN A 65 -1.23 23.03 -2.13
N SER A 66 -1.27 24.36 -2.29
CA SER A 66 -2.06 25.25 -1.42
C SER A 66 -3.57 24.93 -1.43
N SER A 67 -4.08 24.38 -2.53
CA SER A 67 -5.45 23.89 -2.65
C SER A 67 -5.69 22.48 -2.07
N GLN A 68 -4.73 21.92 -1.33
CA GLN A 68 -4.80 20.57 -0.74
C GLN A 68 -4.99 19.46 -1.79
N ARG A 69 -4.49 19.66 -3.01
CA ARG A 69 -4.45 18.64 -4.06
C ARG A 69 -3.06 18.05 -4.16
N VAL A 70 -3.01 16.73 -4.35
CA VAL A 70 -1.78 15.98 -4.60
C VAL A 70 -1.39 16.18 -6.05
N ILE A 71 -0.19 16.71 -6.29
CA ILE A 71 0.39 16.89 -7.63
C ILE A 71 1.78 16.24 -7.68
N VAL A 72 2.19 15.81 -8.86
CA VAL A 72 3.58 15.38 -9.10
C VAL A 72 4.51 16.56 -8.85
N ASN A 73 5.61 16.34 -8.14
CA ASN A 73 6.59 17.36 -7.86
C ASN A 73 7.53 17.54 -9.06
N PRO A 74 7.48 18.67 -9.79
CA PRO A 74 8.35 18.89 -10.96
C PRO A 74 9.82 19.07 -10.57
N TYR A 75 10.13 19.30 -9.30
CA TYR A 75 11.49 19.49 -8.80
C TYR A 75 12.11 18.21 -8.23
N TYR A 76 11.38 17.08 -8.24
CA TYR A 76 11.90 15.81 -7.76
C TYR A 76 12.93 15.25 -8.75
N LYS A 77 14.12 14.92 -8.24
CA LYS A 77 15.27 14.42 -9.04
C LYS A 77 15.68 12.99 -8.70
N GLY A 78 14.82 12.25 -7.99
CA GLY A 78 15.20 10.97 -7.40
C GLY A 78 15.68 11.09 -5.96
N LEU A 79 15.76 9.95 -5.27
CA LEU A 79 16.43 9.85 -3.99
C LEU A 79 17.93 9.65 -4.21
N ASP A 80 18.75 10.18 -3.32
CA ASP A 80 20.13 9.77 -3.23
C ASP A 80 20.23 8.34 -2.68
N LEU A 81 21.34 7.65 -2.94
CA LEU A 81 21.50 6.25 -2.52
C LEU A 81 21.31 6.06 -1.00
N SER A 82 21.79 7.01 -0.19
CA SER A 82 21.69 6.90 1.28
C SER A 82 20.23 6.96 1.75
N ALA A 83 19.36 7.67 1.05
CA ALA A 83 17.92 7.70 1.29
C ALA A 83 17.19 6.52 0.63
N ALA A 84 17.56 6.17 -0.60
CA ALA A 84 16.95 5.07 -1.34
C ALA A 84 17.03 3.75 -0.57
N VAL A 85 18.08 3.52 0.24
CA VAL A 85 18.22 2.31 1.06
C VAL A 85 17.48 2.34 2.40
N ARG A 86 16.62 3.35 2.66
CA ARG A 86 15.82 3.45 3.88
C ARG A 86 14.33 3.34 3.58
N LEU A 87 13.62 2.52 4.37
CA LEU A 87 12.17 2.40 4.26
C LEU A 87 11.42 3.69 4.63
N ASP A 88 12.03 4.58 5.42
CA ASP A 88 11.49 5.90 5.77
C ASP A 88 11.40 6.86 4.58
N SER A 89 12.03 6.51 3.46
CA SER A 89 12.09 7.34 2.26
C SER A 89 11.00 6.97 1.24
N TYR A 90 10.08 6.08 1.61
CA TYR A 90 8.96 5.64 0.79
C TYR A 90 7.63 5.76 1.54
N MET A 91 6.57 6.11 0.81
CA MET A 91 5.21 6.24 1.32
C MET A 91 4.20 5.54 0.40
N HIS A 92 3.06 5.16 0.95
CA HIS A 92 1.93 4.60 0.21
C HIS A 92 1.24 5.64 -0.66
N LEU A 93 1.05 5.34 -1.95
CA LEU A 93 0.30 6.17 -2.89
C LEU A 93 -1.20 5.86 -2.83
N ARG A 94 -1.79 6.15 -1.68
CA ARG A 94 -3.25 6.08 -1.48
C ARG A 94 -3.68 7.13 -0.47
N LYS A 95 -4.98 7.20 -0.21
CA LYS A 95 -5.49 8.05 0.86
C LYS A 95 -4.83 7.64 2.20
N PRO A 96 -4.24 8.60 2.94
CA PRO A 96 -3.55 8.28 4.18
C PRO A 96 -4.54 7.84 5.25
N ARG A 97 -4.23 6.72 5.90
CA ARG A 97 -5.03 6.07 6.94
C ARG A 97 -4.44 6.34 8.32
N THR A 98 -3.11 6.28 8.47
CA THR A 98 -2.43 6.40 9.77
C THR A 98 -1.91 7.80 10.04
N THR A 99 -1.40 8.49 9.03
CA THR A 99 -0.84 9.85 9.14
C THR A 99 -1.81 10.87 9.78
N PRO A 100 -3.12 10.90 9.42
CA PRO A 100 -4.08 11.82 10.03
C PRO A 100 -4.44 11.45 11.47
N ALA A 101 -4.19 10.20 11.89
CA ALA A 101 -4.44 9.70 13.24
C ALA A 101 -3.24 9.87 14.18
N LEU A 102 -2.05 10.23 13.66
CA LEU A 102 -0.84 10.45 14.47
C LEU A 102 -1.05 11.56 15.52
N PRO A 103 -0.40 11.47 16.70
CA PRO A 103 -0.38 12.55 17.68
C PRO A 103 0.03 13.90 17.06
N VAL A 104 -0.54 15.00 17.56
CA VAL A 104 -0.30 16.35 17.00
C VAL A 104 1.19 16.69 16.99
N ALA A 105 1.93 16.31 18.04
CA ALA A 105 3.37 16.54 18.14
C ALA A 105 4.13 15.88 16.97
N GLU A 106 3.91 14.58 16.74
CA GLU A 106 4.55 13.83 15.65
C GLU A 106 4.13 14.37 14.27
N ARG A 107 2.84 14.64 14.09
CA ARG A 107 2.30 15.19 12.86
C ARG A 107 2.85 16.58 12.53
N SER A 108 3.13 17.39 13.55
CA SER A 108 3.71 18.73 13.40
C SER A 108 5.19 18.70 13.01
N ALA A 109 5.90 17.63 13.32
CA ALA A 109 7.29 17.43 12.91
C ALA A 109 7.43 17.04 11.43
N LEU A 110 6.36 16.51 10.82
CA LEU A 110 6.36 16.13 9.41
C LEU A 110 6.30 17.36 8.50
N LYS A 111 6.98 17.26 7.35
CA LYS A 111 6.86 18.25 6.27
C LYS A 111 5.52 18.10 5.58
N LYS A 112 4.51 18.89 6.01
CA LYS A 112 3.12 18.81 5.51
C LYS A 112 2.97 18.77 3.99
N SER A 113 3.87 19.40 3.24
CA SER A 113 3.80 19.42 1.76
C SER A 113 4.33 18.14 1.11
N THR A 114 5.31 17.44 1.71
CA THR A 114 6.01 16.30 1.08
C THR A 114 5.84 14.98 1.83
N GLN A 115 5.42 15.02 3.09
CA GLN A 115 5.27 13.88 4.01
C GLN A 115 3.82 13.84 4.53
N PHE A 116 2.87 13.80 3.60
CA PHE A 116 1.43 13.79 3.90
C PHE A 116 0.78 12.41 3.72
N LEU A 117 1.55 11.43 3.25
CA LEU A 117 1.15 10.04 3.03
C LEU A 117 1.68 9.13 4.14
N ASP A 118 1.16 7.90 4.21
CA ASP A 118 1.60 6.92 5.20
C ASP A 118 2.95 6.32 4.82
N PHE A 119 3.92 6.37 5.73
CA PHE A 119 5.23 5.73 5.54
C PHE A 119 5.14 4.21 5.61
N ILE A 120 5.78 3.52 4.65
CA ILE A 120 5.80 2.05 4.62
C ILE A 120 6.62 1.44 5.78
N ALA A 121 7.56 2.20 6.35
CA ALA A 121 8.30 1.80 7.55
C ALA A 121 7.37 1.53 8.75
N ASN A 122 6.18 2.12 8.74
CA ASN A 122 5.18 1.98 9.80
C ASN A 122 4.22 0.82 9.58
N ASP A 123 4.30 0.12 8.45
CA ASP A 123 3.41 -0.99 8.13
C ASP A 123 3.51 -2.15 9.13
N GLN A 124 2.42 -2.92 9.17
CA GLN A 124 2.28 -4.12 9.98
C GLN A 124 1.98 -5.33 9.09
N PRO A 125 2.55 -6.50 9.37
CA PRO A 125 3.56 -6.76 10.41
C PRO A 125 4.90 -6.10 10.08
N LYS A 126 5.69 -5.80 11.12
CA LYS A 126 7.06 -5.29 10.91
C LYS A 126 7.88 -6.26 10.07
N GLY A 127 8.62 -5.71 9.10
CA GLY A 127 9.42 -6.48 8.15
C GLY A 127 8.66 -6.99 6.93
N CYS A 128 7.44 -6.51 6.65
CA CYS A 128 6.66 -6.86 5.45
C CYS A 128 7.24 -6.31 4.12
N TRP A 129 8.32 -5.55 4.19
CA TRP A 129 9.02 -4.99 3.03
C TRP A 129 10.47 -5.45 2.99
N SER A 130 10.96 -5.80 1.80
CA SER A 130 12.37 -6.06 1.54
C SER A 130 12.92 -4.97 0.62
N LEU A 131 13.94 -4.26 1.10
CA LEU A 131 14.66 -3.25 0.34
C LEU A 131 16.08 -3.74 0.07
N LYS A 132 16.52 -3.74 -1.19
CA LYS A 132 17.86 -4.21 -1.59
C LYS A 132 18.48 -3.26 -2.61
N HIS A 133 19.70 -2.83 -2.35
CA HIS A 133 20.52 -2.11 -3.32
C HIS A 133 21.35 -3.10 -4.14
N ASP A 134 21.40 -2.90 -5.45
CA ASP A 134 22.32 -3.58 -6.35
C ASP A 134 23.54 -2.67 -6.64
N PRO A 135 24.73 -2.97 -6.07
CA PRO A 135 25.93 -2.17 -6.26
C PRO A 135 26.42 -2.08 -7.70
N SER A 136 26.01 -3.01 -8.57
CA SER A 136 26.44 -3.04 -9.97
C SER A 136 25.65 -2.07 -10.85
N SER A 137 24.42 -1.73 -10.46
CA SER A 137 23.48 -0.97 -11.29
C SER A 137 22.98 0.33 -10.64
N SER A 138 23.44 0.67 -9.42
CA SER A 138 22.95 1.80 -8.62
C SER A 138 21.41 1.78 -8.45
N LEU A 139 20.81 0.60 -8.56
CA LEU A 139 19.37 0.38 -8.49
C LEU A 139 18.99 -0.02 -7.07
N VAL A 140 17.89 0.51 -6.57
CA VAL A 140 17.27 0.01 -5.34
C VAL A 140 15.94 -0.66 -5.66
N VAL A 141 15.82 -1.91 -5.23
CA VAL A 141 14.64 -2.74 -5.42
C VAL A 141 13.90 -2.90 -4.11
N LEU A 142 12.68 -2.42 -4.07
CA LEU A 142 11.73 -2.58 -2.96
C LEU A 142 10.70 -3.65 -3.33
N ARG A 143 10.45 -4.61 -2.45
CA ARG A 143 9.52 -5.72 -2.67
C ARG A 143 8.58 -5.89 -1.49
N SER A 144 7.31 -6.13 -1.79
CA SER A 144 6.33 -6.54 -0.78
C SER A 144 6.54 -8.01 -0.44
N LEU A 145 6.55 -8.34 0.84
CA LEU A 145 6.54 -9.72 1.34
C LEU A 145 5.11 -10.19 1.66
N SER A 146 4.17 -9.27 1.86
CA SER A 146 2.74 -9.59 2.02
C SER A 146 2.09 -9.97 0.69
N PHE A 147 2.50 -9.32 -0.40
CA PHE A 147 2.03 -9.58 -1.77
C PHE A 147 3.21 -9.95 -2.67
N PRO A 148 3.63 -11.23 -2.67
CA PRO A 148 4.71 -11.70 -3.54
C PRO A 148 4.40 -11.41 -5.02
N GLY A 149 5.35 -10.78 -5.69
CA GLY A 149 5.22 -10.35 -7.09
C GLY A 149 5.18 -8.83 -7.24
N PHE A 150 4.81 -8.09 -6.20
CA PHE A 150 4.92 -6.63 -6.21
C PHE A 150 6.38 -6.19 -6.04
N VAL A 151 6.85 -5.36 -6.98
CA VAL A 151 8.20 -4.79 -7.00
C VAL A 151 8.15 -3.32 -7.39
N HIS A 152 8.87 -2.49 -6.66
CA HIS A 152 9.13 -1.09 -6.98
C HIS A 152 10.63 -0.89 -7.23
N PHE A 153 10.95 -0.05 -8.20
CA PHE A 153 12.31 0.27 -8.63
C PHE A 153 12.55 1.76 -8.44
N ASN A 154 13.69 2.10 -7.86
CA ASN A 154 14.17 3.47 -7.70
C ASN A 154 15.60 3.59 -8.19
#